data_AF-A0A2X4WAS1-F1
#
_entry.id   AF-A0A2X4WAS1-F1
#
_cell.length_a   1.000
_cell.length_b   1.000
_cell.length_c   1.000
_cell.angle_alpha   90.00
_cell.angle_beta   90.00
_cell.angle_gamma   90.00
#
_symmetry.space_group_name_H-M   'P 1'
#
loop_
_entity.id
_entity.type
_entity.pdbx_description
1 polymer ?
#
loop_
_entity_poly.entity_id
_entity_poly.type
_entity_poly.pdbx_seq_one_letter_code
_entity_poly.pdbx_strand_id
1 'polypeptide(L)'
;MMNLLLLFGLTVFLLVSLLSPKNKMASTKKMLYLFSLISTVVSAFIPNIGYQIDNNGYHYFGFPAEGFVYRGGWVFTISSLGLLFNFFLFY
;
A
#
# COMPACT_ATOMS: atom_id res chain seq x y z
N MET A 1 9.04 -8.11 11.66
CA MET A 1 8.81 -6.71 12.09
C MET A 1 9.70 -5.83 11.23
N MET A 2 9.12 -4.95 10.40
CA MET A 2 9.86 -4.13 9.44
C MET A 2 9.90 -2.68 9.96
N ASN A 3 11.05 -2.02 9.88
CA ASN A 3 11.15 -0.60 10.26
C ASN A 3 10.34 0.25 9.26
N LEU A 4 9.60 1.25 9.76
CA LEU A 4 8.77 2.16 8.96
C LEU A 4 9.55 2.83 7.83
N LEU A 5 10.78 3.27 8.11
CA LEU A 5 11.67 3.87 7.11
C LEU A 5 11.98 2.90 5.97
N LEU A 6 12.13 1.62 6.29
CA LEU A 6 12.41 0.56 5.33
C LEU A 6 11.18 0.27 4.47
N LEU A 7 9.99 0.29 5.05
CA LEU A 7 8.71 0.15 4.33
C LEU A 7 8.53 1.28 3.31
N PHE A 8 8.62 2.54 3.75
CA PHE A 8 8.48 3.69 2.86
C PHE A 8 9.58 3.72 1.79
N GLY A 9 10.82 3.37 2.15
CA GLY A 9 11.90 3.28 1.18
C GLY A 9 11.61 2.27 0.07
N LEU A 10 11.06 1.10 0.41
CA LEU A 10 10.75 0.03 -0.54
C LEU A 10 9.56 0.40 -1.45
N THR A 11 8.51 1.03 -0.90
CA THR A 11 7.36 1.49 -1.70
C THR A 11 7.75 2.62 -2.65
N VAL A 12 8.54 3.59 -2.18
CA VAL A 12 9.06 4.68 -3.02
C VAL A 12 9.99 4.13 -4.10
N PHE A 13 10.87 3.18 -3.77
CA PHE A 13 11.76 2.56 -4.74
C PHE A 13 10.98 1.82 -5.83
N LEU A 14 9.97 1.03 -5.45
CA LEU A 14 9.09 0.34 -6.40
C LEU A 14 8.35 1.34 -7.31
N LEU A 15 7.82 2.42 -6.74
CA LEU A 15 7.19 3.50 -7.49
C LEU A 15 8.12 4.13 -8.50
N VAL A 16 9.31 4.56 -8.07
CA VAL A 16 10.31 5.20 -8.94
C VAL A 16 10.75 4.24 -10.05
N SER A 17 10.94 2.96 -9.73
CA SER A 17 11.27 1.93 -10.71
C SER A 17 10.15 1.74 -11.74
N LEU A 18 8.89 1.69 -11.29
CA LEU A 18 7.72 1.51 -12.15
C LEU A 18 7.48 2.72 -13.07
N LEU A 19 7.56 3.93 -12.51
CA LEU A 19 7.35 5.21 -13.21
C LEU A 19 8.58 5.67 -14.02
N SER A 20 9.72 4.97 -13.89
CA SER A 20 10.96 5.35 -14.57
C SER A 20 10.74 5.53 -16.08
N PRO A 21 11.28 6.59 -16.70
CA PRO A 21 11.21 6.79 -18.14
C PRO A 21 11.95 5.69 -18.92
N LYS A 22 12.90 4.98 -18.28
CA LYS A 22 13.53 3.78 -18.84
C LYS A 22 12.56 2.62 -19.03
N ASN A 23 11.47 2.58 -18.27
CA ASN A 23 10.47 1.52 -18.39
C ASN A 23 9.66 1.75 -19.68
N LYS A 24 9.84 0.85 -20.67
CA LYS A 24 9.19 0.87 -22.00
C LYS A 24 7.71 0.44 -21.93
N MET A 25 6.99 0.91 -20.91
CA MET A 25 5.57 0.66 -20.76
C MET A 25 4.77 1.77 -21.45
N ALA A 26 3.70 1.39 -22.16
CA ALA A 26 2.80 2.33 -22.82
C ALA A 26 2.26 3.37 -21.82
N SER A 27 2.13 4.63 -22.24
CA SER A 27 1.69 5.74 -21.38
C SER A 27 0.37 5.44 -20.66
N THR A 28 -0.61 4.87 -21.37
CA THR A 28 -1.90 4.45 -20.81
C THR A 28 -1.74 3.44 -19.68
N LYS A 29 -0.83 2.46 -19.82
CA LYS A 29 -0.59 1.47 -18.75
C LYS A 29 0.03 2.12 -17.53
N LYS A 30 0.99 3.04 -17.70
CA LYS A 30 1.59 3.80 -16.58
C LYS A 30 0.54 4.61 -15.82
N MET A 31 -0.38 5.24 -16.56
CA MET A 31 -1.50 5.99 -15.98
C MET A 31 -2.43 5.08 -15.16
N LEU A 32 -2.80 3.89 -15.67
CA LEU A 32 -3.59 2.91 -14.93
C LEU A 32 -2.90 2.44 -13.65
N TYR A 33 -1.60 2.14 -13.71
CA TYR A 33 -0.83 1.78 -12.50
C TYR A 33 -0.81 2.89 -11.45
N LEU A 34 -0.73 4.15 -11.88
CA LEU A 34 -0.79 5.28 -10.97
C LEU A 34 -2.18 5.41 -10.32
N PHE A 35 -3.25 5.25 -11.09
CA PHE A 35 -4.62 5.28 -10.54
C PHE A 35 -4.88 4.11 -9.59
N SER A 36 -4.43 2.91 -9.94
CA SER A 36 -4.47 1.73 -9.07
C SER A 36 -3.76 1.99 -7.74
N LEU A 37 -2.57 2.60 -7.77
CA LEU A 37 -1.84 2.98 -6.57
C LEU A 37 -2.62 3.99 -5.72
N ILE A 38 -3.12 5.06 -6.34
CA ILE A 38 -3.88 6.10 -5.64
C ILE A 38 -5.13 5.48 -5.02
N SER A 39 -5.87 4.65 -5.76
CA SER A 39 -7.06 3.95 -5.26
C SER A 39 -6.72 3.06 -4.07
N THR A 40 -5.64 2.28 -4.17
CA THR A 40 -5.16 1.42 -3.06
C THR A 40 -4.87 2.22 -1.79
N VAL A 41 -4.17 3.35 -1.93
CA VAL A 41 -3.84 4.22 -0.81
C VAL A 41 -5.11 4.83 -0.23
N VAL A 42 -5.95 5.46 -1.06
CA VAL A 42 -7.19 6.10 -0.60
C VAL A 42 -8.08 5.09 0.11
N SER A 43 -8.33 3.93 -0.49
CA SER A 43 -9.16 2.87 0.09
C SER A 43 -8.63 2.36 1.43
N ALA A 44 -7.30 2.27 1.61
CA ALA A 44 -6.69 1.84 2.86
C ALA A 44 -6.92 2.81 4.03
N PHE A 45 -7.18 4.09 3.76
CA PHE A 45 -7.44 5.11 4.79
C PHE A 45 -8.92 5.40 5.02
N ILE A 46 -9.84 4.77 4.27
CA ILE A 46 -11.28 4.96 4.49
C ILE A 46 -11.69 4.31 5.83
N PRO A 47 -12.24 5.07 6.79
CA PRO A 47 -12.73 4.51 8.06
C PRO A 47 -13.81 3.46 7.84
N ASN A 48 -13.84 2.42 8.68
CA ASN A 48 -14.76 1.28 8.61
C ASN A 48 -14.64 0.40 7.35
N ILE A 49 -13.77 0.75 6.41
CA ILE A 49 -13.53 -0.02 5.18
C ILE A 49 -12.09 -0.52 5.20
N GLY A 50 -11.14 0.37 4.91
CA GLY A 50 -9.71 0.02 4.90
C GLY A 50 -8.99 0.34 6.19
N TYR A 51 -9.50 1.29 6.98
CA TYR A 51 -8.95 1.62 8.29
C TYR A 51 -9.85 1.05 9.40
N GLN A 52 -9.26 0.18 10.23
CA GLN A 52 -9.95 -0.47 11.34
C GLN A 52 -9.07 -0.45 12.59
N ILE A 53 -9.71 -0.30 13.75
CA ILE A 53 -9.04 -0.34 15.04
C ILE A 53 -9.58 -1.57 15.77
N ASP A 54 -8.68 -2.47 16.16
CA ASP A 54 -9.03 -3.64 16.96
C ASP A 54 -9.12 -3.28 18.45
N ASN A 55 -9.73 -4.16 19.24
CA ASN A 55 -9.91 -4.02 20.69
C ASN A 55 -8.58 -3.85 21.44
N ASN A 56 -7.48 -4.33 20.85
CA ASN A 56 -6.12 -4.19 21.37
C ASN A 56 -5.48 -2.83 21.05
N GLY A 57 -6.19 -1.91 20.41
CA GLY A 57 -5.69 -0.60 19.99
C GLY A 57 -4.75 -0.64 18.79
N TYR A 58 -4.73 -1.75 18.04
CA TYR A 58 -3.96 -1.87 16.82
C TYR A 58 -4.71 -1.30 15.63
N HIS A 59 -3.99 -0.59 14.77
CA HIS A 59 -4.55 0.09 13.62
C HIS A 59 -4.22 -0.68 12.35
N TYR A 60 -5.25 -1.22 11.70
CA TYR A 60 -5.17 -2.00 10.48
C TYR A 60 -5.47 -1.11 9.28
N PHE A 61 -4.69 -1.26 8.23
CA PHE A 61 -4.81 -0.49 6.99
C PHE A 61 -4.80 -1.42 5.78
N GLY A 62 -5.80 -1.28 4.92
CA GLY A 62 -5.87 -1.96 3.63
C GLY A 62 -7.29 -2.40 3.29
N PHE A 63 -7.61 -2.36 2.00
CA PHE A 63 -8.88 -2.85 1.47
C PHE A 63 -8.71 -3.33 0.03
N PRO A 64 -9.22 -4.52 -0.33
CA PRO A 64 -9.99 -5.46 0.50
C PRO A 64 -9.11 -6.39 1.36
N ALA A 65 -7.81 -6.48 1.07
CA ALA A 65 -6.87 -7.22 1.90
C ALA A 65 -6.14 -6.27 2.85
N GLU A 66 -5.84 -6.75 4.05
CA GLU A 66 -5.01 -6.03 5.01
C GLU A 66 -3.61 -5.82 4.43
N GLY A 67 -3.20 -4.56 4.27
CA GLY A 67 -1.88 -4.21 3.76
C GLY A 67 -0.83 -4.15 4.87
N PHE A 68 -1.14 -3.41 5.93
CA PHE A 68 -0.22 -3.25 7.07
C PHE A 68 -0.96 -2.91 8.37
N VAL A 69 -0.30 -3.22 9.48
CA VAL A 69 -0.80 -2.99 10.84
C VAL A 69 0.18 -2.13 11.60
N TYR A 70 -0.31 -1.07 12.21
CA TYR A 70 0.42 -0.26 13.18
C TYR A 70 0.10 -0.73 14.60
N ARG A 71 1.15 -1.17 15.32
CA ARG A 71 1.04 -1.76 16.66
C ARG A 71 1.48 -0.81 17.79
N GLY A 72 1.73 0.47 17.48
CA GLY A 72 2.29 1.43 18.43
C GLY A 72 3.83 1.44 18.44
N GLY A 73 4.43 2.47 19.02
CA GLY A 73 5.90 2.55 19.19
C GLY A 73 6.68 2.52 17.87
N TRP A 74 6.14 3.09 16.78
CA TRP A 74 6.72 3.05 15.43
C TRP A 74 6.86 1.64 14.83
N VAL A 75 6.11 0.66 15.37
CA VAL A 75 6.13 -0.73 14.92
C VAL A 75 5.04 -0.97 13.88
N PHE A 76 5.48 -1.33 12.67
CA PHE A 76 4.60 -1.72 11.57
C PHE A 76 4.81 -3.17 11.17
N THR A 77 3.71 -3.88 10.93
CA THR A 77 3.69 -5.25 10.40
C THR A 77 3.07 -5.22 9.02
N ILE A 78 3.74 -5.82 8.03
CA ILE A 78 3.20 -5.93 6.68
C ILE A 78 2.46 -7.25 6.60
N SER A 79 1.21 -7.22 6.15
CA SER A 79 0.53 -8.42 5.69
C SER A 79 1.00 -8.67 4.27
N SER A 80 1.85 -9.70 4.12
CA SER A 80 2.81 -9.90 3.02
C SER A 80 2.24 -9.69 1.61
N LEU A 81 1.00 -10.11 1.36
CA LEU A 81 0.38 -10.05 0.03
C LEU A 81 -0.70 -8.98 -0.12
N GLY A 82 -1.16 -8.35 0.97
CA GLY A 82 -2.35 -7.51 0.91
C GLY A 82 -2.17 -6.20 0.16
N LEU A 83 -1.02 -5.53 0.30
CA LEU A 83 -0.72 -4.33 -0.48
C LEU A 83 -0.66 -4.60 -1.99
N LEU A 84 -0.04 -5.71 -2.38
CA LEU A 84 0.04 -6.11 -3.79
C LEU A 84 -1.32 -6.53 -4.32
N PHE A 85 -2.10 -7.28 -3.53
CA PHE A 85 -3.45 -7.69 -3.89
C PHE A 85 -4.35 -6.47 -4.13
N ASN A 86 -4.34 -5.50 -3.21
CA ASN A 86 -5.14 -4.28 -3.34
C ASN A 86 -4.74 -3.50 -4.61
N PHE A 87 -3.43 -3.38 -4.87
CA PHE A 87 -2.93 -2.74 -6.08
C PHE A 87 -3.44 -3.40 -7.36
N PHE A 88 -3.28 -4.71 -7.50
CA PHE A 88 -3.77 -5.41 -8.70
C PHE A 88 -5.30 -5.44 -8.81
N LEU A 89 -6.03 -5.35 -7.70
CA LEU A 89 -7.48 -5.28 -7.70
C LEU A 89 -8.02 -3.97 -8.28
N PHE A 90 -7.28 -2.87 -8.11
CA PHE A 90 -7.64 -1.55 -8.64
C PHE A 90 -6.98 -1.22 -9.99
N TYR A 91 -6.26 -2.15 -10.61
CA TYR A 91 -5.64 -2.02 -11.93
C TYR A 91 -6.58 -2.46 -13.06
#